data_AF-A0A9P1BWX1-F1
#
_entry.id   AF-A0A9P1BWX1-F1
#
_cell.length_a   1.000
_cell.length_b   1.000
_cell.length_c   1.000
_cell.angle_alpha   90.00
_cell.angle_beta   90.00
_cell.angle_gamma   90.00
#
_symmetry.space_group_name_H-M   'P 1'
#
loop_
_entity.id
_entity.type
_entity.pdbx_description
1 polymer ?
#
loop_
_entity_poly.entity_id
_entity_poly.type
_entity_poly.pdbx_seq_one_letter_code
_entity_poly.pdbx_strand_id
1 'polypeptide(L)'
;MLRSDGIAVTCEGHEFEILTPKAGTCYVSDVRPDKCRDRVLQLDCVRQDDAMVLTCSGFNGEEVICLNLSPSDLAWNIHKRIARELTVPLQSLRLVLPDGQLLSSVCRAKPRASLADVFETCKRRRLT
;
A
#
# COMPACT_ATOMS: atom_id res chain seq x y z
N MET A 1 -1.48 16.11 -19.10
CA MET A 1 -2.81 15.66 -18.65
C MET A 1 -3.52 14.98 -19.81
N LEU A 2 -4.11 13.79 -19.61
CA LEU A 2 -4.86 13.09 -20.65
C LEU A 2 -6.36 13.30 -20.42
N ARG A 3 -7.03 13.85 -21.43
CA ARG A 3 -8.50 14.05 -21.40
C ARG A 3 -9.20 12.75 -21.79
N SER A 4 -10.45 12.57 -21.36
CA SER A 4 -11.26 11.39 -21.66
C SER A 4 -11.56 11.19 -23.16
N ASP A 5 -11.29 12.21 -23.98
CA ASP A 5 -11.32 12.14 -25.45
C ASP A 5 -10.00 11.66 -26.07
N GLY A 6 -9.04 11.22 -25.24
CA GLY A 6 -7.75 10.68 -25.68
C GLY A 6 -6.72 11.76 -26.05
N ILE A 7 -7.03 13.04 -25.86
CA ILE A 7 -6.10 14.13 -26.19
C ILE A 7 -5.19 14.44 -24.98
N ALA A 8 -3.89 14.37 -25.20
CA ALA A 8 -2.89 14.78 -24.23
C ALA A 8 -2.61 16.29 -24.36
N VAL A 9 -2.70 17.01 -23.25
CA VAL A 9 -2.36 18.43 -23.15
C VAL A 9 -1.16 18.59 -22.22
N THR A 10 -0.14 19.32 -22.67
CA THR A 10 1.03 19.67 -21.86
C THR A 10 0.72 20.90 -21.01
N CYS A 11 1.03 20.83 -19.71
CA CYS A 11 0.95 21.97 -18.82
C CYS A 11 2.36 22.58 -18.73
N GLU A 12 2.62 23.67 -19.45
CA GLU A 12 3.82 24.47 -19.23
C GLU A 12 3.59 25.38 -18.02
N GLY A 13 4.48 25.28 -17.03
CA GLY A 13 4.26 25.83 -15.70
C GLY A 13 4.61 27.30 -15.56
N HIS A 14 3.75 28.06 -14.90
CA HIS A 14 4.00 28.73 -13.62
C HIS A 14 2.65 29.29 -13.16
N GLU A 15 2.31 29.10 -11.89
CA GLU A 15 1.01 29.43 -11.26
C GLU A 15 -0.17 28.50 -11.58
N PHE A 16 -0.68 27.86 -10.52
CA PHE A 16 -1.83 26.96 -10.56
C PHE A 16 -3.13 27.74 -10.69
N GLU A 17 -3.48 28.16 -11.90
CA GLU A 17 -4.91 28.33 -12.23
C GLU A 17 -5.48 26.94 -12.53
N ILE A 18 -6.17 26.37 -11.54
CA ILE A 18 -6.96 25.16 -11.74
C ILE A 18 -8.11 25.55 -12.67
N LEU A 19 -7.93 25.34 -13.98
CA LEU A 19 -8.97 25.53 -14.98
C LEU A 19 -10.19 24.72 -14.56
N THR A 20 -11.28 25.43 -14.25
CA THR A 20 -12.54 24.81 -13.82
C THR A 20 -13.06 23.95 -14.98
N PRO A 21 -13.22 22.63 -14.81
CA PRO A 21 -13.70 21.78 -15.89
C PRO A 21 -15.10 22.20 -16.35
N LYS A 22 -15.33 22.18 -17.67
CA LYS A 22 -16.70 22.26 -18.21
C LYS A 22 -17.52 21.09 -17.66
N ALA A 23 -18.81 21.33 -17.44
CA ALA A 23 -19.75 20.29 -17.00
C ALA A 23 -19.65 19.04 -17.89
N GLY A 24 -19.41 17.88 -17.28
CA GLY A 24 -19.24 16.59 -17.98
C GLY A 24 -17.79 16.16 -18.24
N THR A 25 -16.80 16.98 -17.88
CA THR A 25 -15.37 16.60 -17.97
C THR A 25 -14.78 16.37 -16.57
N CYS A 26 -14.32 15.15 -16.29
CA CYS A 26 -13.53 14.86 -15.10
C CYS A 26 -12.06 14.72 -15.51
N TYR A 27 -11.17 15.49 -14.90
CA TYR A 27 -9.74 15.28 -15.04
C TYR A 27 -9.31 14.16 -14.10
N VAL A 28 -8.70 13.10 -14.65
CA VAL A 28 -7.94 12.15 -13.84
C VAL A 28 -6.57 12.78 -13.65
N SER A 29 -6.26 13.22 -12.42
CA SER A 29 -4.91 13.66 -12.11
C SER A 29 -4.01 12.44 -12.14
N ASP A 30 -3.06 12.42 -13.08
CA ASP A 30 -1.86 11.62 -12.87
C ASP A 30 -1.16 12.19 -11.64
N VAL A 31 -0.92 11.34 -10.65
CA VAL A 31 -0.34 11.75 -9.37
C VAL A 31 1.03 12.35 -9.66
N ARG A 32 1.25 13.58 -9.22
CA ARG A 32 2.51 14.30 -9.47
C ARG A 32 3.73 13.45 -9.05
N PRO A 33 4.74 13.25 -9.92
CA PRO A 33 5.89 12.37 -9.66
C PRO A 33 6.83 12.89 -8.55
N ASP A 34 6.62 14.12 -8.08
CA ASP A 34 7.46 14.82 -7.11
C ASP A 34 7.07 14.60 -5.63
N LYS A 35 5.93 13.97 -5.31
CA LYS A 35 5.50 13.82 -3.88
C LYS A 35 4.97 12.46 -3.42
N CYS A 36 4.84 11.46 -4.28
CA CYS A 36 4.48 10.11 -3.86
C CYS A 36 5.28 9.08 -4.64
N ARG A 37 6.54 8.89 -4.27
CA ARG A 37 7.23 7.64 -4.65
C ARG A 37 6.58 6.54 -3.84
N ASP A 38 6.02 5.55 -4.54
CA ASP A 38 5.50 4.38 -3.87
C ASP A 38 6.62 3.70 -3.09
N ARG A 39 6.47 3.64 -1.77
CA ARG A 39 7.36 2.88 -0.90
C ARG A 39 6.83 1.47 -0.84
N VAL A 40 7.53 0.58 -1.52
CA VAL A 40 7.19 -0.84 -1.55
C VAL A 40 8.03 -1.58 -0.52
N LEU A 41 7.39 -2.31 0.38
CA LEU A 41 8.06 -3.12 1.40
C LEU A 41 7.52 -4.53 1.36
N GLN A 42 8.40 -5.50 1.55
CA GLN A 42 8.04 -6.89 1.73
C GLN A 42 7.71 -7.12 3.21
N LEU A 43 6.58 -7.78 3.45
CA LEU A 43 6.15 -8.23 4.76
C LEU A 43 6.60 -9.67 4.94
N ASP A 44 7.22 -9.92 6.08
CA ASP A 44 7.40 -11.25 6.61
C ASP A 44 6.81 -11.32 8.01
N CYS A 45 6.28 -12.49 8.37
CA CYS A 45 5.73 -12.67 9.70
C CYS A 45 6.15 -14.00 10.28
N VAL A 46 6.74 -13.91 11.46
CA VAL A 46 7.16 -15.06 12.26
C VAL A 46 6.28 -15.10 13.50
N ARG A 47 5.65 -16.25 13.72
CA ARG A 47 4.90 -16.48 14.95
C ARG A 47 5.89 -16.84 16.06
N GLN A 48 5.87 -16.07 17.14
CA GLN A 48 6.69 -16.30 18.32
C GLN A 48 5.77 -16.49 19.52
N ASP A 49 5.59 -17.74 19.92
CA ASP A 49 4.68 -18.16 20.99
C ASP A 49 3.24 -17.63 20.80
N ASP A 50 2.86 -16.61 21.58
CA ASP A 50 1.54 -15.96 21.59
C ASP A 50 1.52 -14.61 20.83
N ALA A 51 2.69 -14.15 20.34
CA ALA A 51 2.83 -12.93 19.57
C ALA A 51 3.17 -13.22 18.10
N MET A 52 2.86 -12.27 17.21
CA MET A 52 3.32 -12.26 15.83
C MET A 52 4.33 -11.14 15.64
N VAL A 53 5.55 -11.50 15.24
CA VAL A 53 6.57 -10.54 14.85
C VAL A 53 6.38 -10.28 13.36
N LEU A 54 6.06 -9.04 13.00
CA LEU A 54 5.93 -8.59 11.63
C LEU A 54 7.16 -7.77 11.25
N THR A 55 7.92 -8.27 10.30
CA THR A 55 9.09 -7.60 9.74
C THR A 55 8.72 -7.02 8.38
N CYS A 56 9.01 -5.74 8.17
CA CYS A 56 8.92 -5.10 6.87
C CYS A 56 10.33 -4.86 6.36
N SER A 57 10.70 -5.43 5.23
CA SER A 57 11.99 -5.22 4.57
C SER A 57 11.83 -4.48 3.24
N GLY A 58 12.86 -3.73 2.86
CA GLY A 58 12.99 -3.21 1.51
C GLY A 58 13.35 -4.32 0.53
N PHE A 59 13.24 -4.06 -0.77
CA PHE A 59 13.68 -5.01 -1.81
C PHE A 59 15.18 -5.26 -1.83
N ASN A 60 15.97 -4.42 -1.16
CA ASN A 60 17.38 -4.63 -0.91
C ASN A 60 17.65 -5.63 0.24
N GLY A 61 16.60 -6.16 0.88
CA GLY A 61 16.69 -7.07 2.02
C GLY A 61 16.94 -6.34 3.36
N GLU A 62 17.05 -5.01 3.36
CA GLU A 62 17.22 -4.25 4.59
C GLU A 62 15.91 -4.22 5.39
N GLU A 63 15.98 -4.57 6.66
CA GLU A 63 14.86 -4.40 7.57
C GLU A 63 14.56 -2.91 7.74
N VAL A 64 13.32 -2.53 7.43
CA VAL A 64 12.83 -1.16 7.52
C VAL A 64 12.11 -0.94 8.84
N ILE A 65 11.30 -1.90 9.26
CA ILE A 65 10.62 -1.86 10.56
C ILE A 65 10.26 -3.27 11.03
N CYS A 66 10.37 -3.50 12.34
CA CYS A 66 9.92 -4.71 13.00
C CYS A 66 8.90 -4.35 14.08
N LEU A 67 7.72 -5.00 14.04
CA LEU A 67 6.60 -4.73 14.94
C LEU A 67 6.13 -6.01 15.62
N ASN A 68 5.96 -5.96 16.94
CA ASN A 68 5.25 -6.99 17.68
C ASN A 68 3.74 -6.70 17.64
N LEU A 69 2.98 -7.65 17.10
CA LEU A 69 1.55 -7.53 16.85
C LEU A 69 0.81 -8.74 17.41
N SER A 70 -0.48 -8.57 17.68
CA SER A 70 -1.34 -9.68 18.05
C SER A 70 -1.84 -10.38 16.78
N PRO A 71 -1.96 -11.72 16.77
CA PRO A 71 -2.51 -12.44 15.61
C PRO A 71 -3.93 -12.00 15.25
N SER A 72 -4.69 -11.52 16.24
CA SER A 72 -6.05 -10.98 16.10
C SER A 72 -6.11 -9.55 15.55
N ASP A 73 -4.96 -8.87 15.39
CA ASP A 73 -4.93 -7.50 14.87
C ASP A 73 -5.40 -7.48 13.40
N LEU A 74 -6.24 -6.51 13.08
CA LEU A 74 -6.75 -6.33 11.72
C LEU A 74 -5.62 -5.89 10.77
N ALA A 75 -5.52 -6.57 9.64
CA ALA A 75 -4.54 -6.27 8.58
C ALA A 75 -4.55 -4.79 8.16
N TRP A 76 -5.74 -4.16 8.13
CA TRP A 76 -5.89 -2.76 7.80
C TRP A 76 -5.32 -1.80 8.86
N ASN A 77 -5.48 -2.13 10.14
CA ASN A 77 -4.90 -1.33 11.23
C ASN A 77 -3.38 -1.39 11.20
N ILE A 78 -2.83 -2.55 10.85
CA ILE A 78 -1.40 -2.75 10.68
C ILE A 78 -0.87 -1.93 9.51
N HIS A 79 -1.57 -1.93 8.36
CA HIS A 79 -1.21 -1.08 7.21
C HIS A 79 -1.15 0.40 7.58
N LYS A 80 -2.14 0.90 8.33
CA LYS A 80 -2.14 2.26 8.88
C LYS A 80 -1.01 2.51 9.86
N ARG A 81 -0.73 1.56 10.74
CA ARG A 81 0.33 1.68 11.75
C ARG A 81 1.68 1.82 11.06
N ILE A 82 2.00 0.93 10.11
CA ILE A 82 3.26 0.98 9.36
C ILE A 82 3.40 2.31 8.59
N ALA A 83 2.33 2.79 7.96
CA ALA A 83 2.36 4.09 7.28
C ALA A 83 2.69 5.25 8.25
N ARG A 84 2.12 5.22 9.46
CA ARG A 84 2.41 6.21 10.50
C ARG A 84 3.85 6.12 11.01
N GLU A 85 4.34 4.92 11.31
CA GLU A 85 5.72 4.71 11.76
C GLU A 85 6.74 5.18 10.72
N LEU A 86 6.47 4.93 9.44
CA LEU A 86 7.36 5.34 8.35
C LEU A 86 7.16 6.79 7.91
N THR A 87 6.20 7.50 8.51
CA THR A 87 5.82 8.87 8.12
C THR A 87 5.54 8.98 6.62
N VAL A 88 4.91 7.95 6.03
CA VAL A 88 4.54 7.93 4.61
C VAL A 88 3.02 7.97 4.45
N PRO A 89 2.51 8.58 3.37
CA PRO A 89 1.10 8.48 3.02
C PRO A 89 0.69 7.01 2.83
N LEU A 90 -0.45 6.61 3.41
CA LEU A 90 -0.98 5.23 3.27
C LEU A 90 -1.15 4.83 1.80
N GLN A 91 -1.48 5.78 0.93
CA GLN A 91 -1.66 5.57 -0.51
C GLN A 91 -0.34 5.26 -1.24
N SER A 92 0.78 5.78 -0.72
CA SER A 92 2.13 5.51 -1.26
C SER A 92 2.75 4.23 -0.70
N LEU A 93 2.18 3.66 0.36
CA LEU A 93 2.73 2.47 1.01
C LEU A 93 2.15 1.20 0.38
N ARG A 94 2.99 0.47 -0.36
CA ARG A 94 2.66 -0.84 -0.91
C ARG A 94 3.33 -1.94 -0.09
N LEU A 95 2.54 -2.67 0.68
CA LEU A 95 3.03 -3.80 1.47
C LEU A 95 2.79 -5.10 0.69
N VAL A 96 3.85 -5.83 0.41
CA VAL A 96 3.85 -7.08 -0.36
C VAL A 96 3.98 -8.25 0.61
N LEU A 97 3.03 -9.17 0.58
CA LEU A 97 3.03 -10.39 1.36
C LEU A 97 4.04 -11.42 0.81
N PRO A 98 4.43 -12.44 1.58
CA PRO A 98 5.38 -13.46 1.13
C PRO A 98 4.87 -14.34 -0.02
N ASP A 99 3.57 -14.26 -0.33
CA ASP A 99 2.93 -14.88 -1.50
C ASP A 99 2.92 -13.95 -2.75
N GLY A 100 3.53 -12.78 -2.65
CA GLY A 100 3.62 -11.77 -3.71
C GLY A 100 2.39 -10.86 -3.85
N GLN A 101 1.33 -11.05 -3.05
CA GLN A 101 0.15 -10.18 -3.10
C GLN A 101 0.32 -8.90 -2.29
N LEU A 102 -0.44 -7.87 -2.65
CA LEU A 102 -0.49 -6.64 -1.85
C LEU A 102 -1.47 -6.79 -0.68
N LEU A 103 -1.03 -6.36 0.51
CA LEU A 103 -1.87 -6.34 1.70
C LEU A 103 -3.15 -5.52 1.47
N SER A 104 -3.06 -4.42 0.73
CA SER A 104 -4.23 -3.59 0.37
C SER A 104 -5.27 -4.37 -0.45
N SER A 105 -4.83 -5.28 -1.32
CA SER A 105 -5.73 -6.15 -2.10
C SER A 105 -6.44 -7.15 -1.20
N VAL A 106 -5.70 -7.76 -0.26
CA VAL A 106 -6.27 -8.69 0.72
C VAL A 106 -7.25 -7.98 1.66
N CYS A 107 -6.92 -6.80 2.16
CA CYS A 107 -7.82 -5.95 2.94
C CYS A 107 -9.08 -5.55 2.16
N ARG A 108 -8.96 -5.31 0.84
CA ARG A 108 -10.12 -5.00 0.00
C ARG A 108 -11.03 -6.22 -0.21
N ALA A 109 -10.45 -7.40 -0.40
CA ALA A 109 -11.20 -8.65 -0.55
C ALA A 109 -11.83 -9.11 0.78
N LYS A 110 -11.12 -8.90 1.90
CA LYS A 110 -11.51 -9.30 3.25
C LYS A 110 -11.21 -8.16 4.25
N PRO A 111 -12.12 -7.18 4.41
CA PRO A 111 -11.88 -6.01 5.26
C PRO A 111 -11.75 -6.33 6.75
N ARG A 112 -12.22 -7.50 7.19
CA ARG A 112 -12.13 -7.99 8.57
C ARG A 112 -11.06 -9.08 8.75
N ALA A 113 -10.18 -9.27 7.78
CA ALA A 113 -9.10 -10.25 7.91
C ALA A 113 -8.16 -9.86 9.04
N SER A 114 -7.93 -10.80 9.95
CA SER A 114 -6.88 -10.69 10.95
C SER A 114 -5.51 -10.96 10.30
N LEU A 115 -4.44 -10.56 10.98
CA LEU A 115 -3.08 -10.84 10.55
C LEU A 115 -2.86 -12.35 10.37
N ALA A 116 -3.35 -13.16 11.30
CA ALA A 116 -3.28 -14.61 11.22
C ALA A 116 -3.97 -15.15 9.96
N ASP A 117 -5.17 -14.65 9.62
CA ASP A 117 -5.88 -15.08 8.41
C ASP A 117 -5.09 -14.77 7.14
N VAL A 118 -4.48 -13.58 7.06
CA VAL A 118 -3.68 -13.17 5.91
C VAL A 118 -2.49 -14.11 5.72
N PHE A 119 -1.73 -14.37 6.79
CA PHE A 119 -0.55 -15.23 6.69
C PHE A 119 -0.88 -16.72 6.53
N GLU A 120 -1.99 -17.22 7.09
CA GLU A 120 -2.47 -18.58 6.82
C GLU A 120 -2.90 -18.74 5.35
N THR A 121 -3.53 -17.73 4.75
CA THR A 121 -3.83 -17.78 3.30
C THR A 121 -2.58 -17.73 2.42
N CYS A 122 -1.51 -17.08 2.88
CA CYS A 122 -0.21 -17.09 2.19
C CYS A 122 0.43 -18.49 2.25
N LYS A 123 0.43 -19.13 3.43
CA LYS A 123 0.99 -20.48 3.60
C LYS A 123 0.29 -21.52 2.74
N ARG A 124 -1.05 -21.51 2.71
CA ARG A 124 -1.83 -22.47 1.91
C ARG A 124 -1.51 -22.42 0.41
N ARG A 125 -1.15 -21.26 -0.12
CA ARG A 125 -0.83 -21.07 -1.54
C ARG A 125 0.62 -21.41 -1.93
N ARG A 126 1.53 -21.53 -0.95
CA ARG A 126 2.91 -22.00 -1.19
C ARG A 126 3.01 -23.53 -1.30
N LEU A 127 1.98 -24.27 -0.90
CA LEU A 127 1.95 -25.73 -0.83
C LEU A 127 1.25 -26.40 -2.02
N THR A 128 0.82 -25.62 -3.02
CA THR A 128 0.24 -26.08 -4.29
C THR A 128 1.16 -25.72 -5.43
#